data_AF-A0ABD2N135-F1
#
_entry.id   AF-A0ABD2N135-F1
#
_cell.length_a   1.000
_cell.length_b   1.000
_cell.length_c   1.000
_cell.angle_alpha   90.00
_cell.angle_beta   90.00
_cell.angle_gamma   90.00
#
_symmetry.space_group_name_H-M   'P 1'
#
loop_
_entity.id
_entity.type
_entity.pdbx_description
1 polymer ?
#
loop_
_entity_poly.entity_id
_entity_poly.type
_entity_poly.pdbx_seq_one_letter_code
_entity_poly.pdbx_strand_id
1 'polypeptide(L)' 'MVSVSTPVSGAQTAVFPLPGTFPWAHSGRGKPRRGMMRRAVFSDLQRKGLERRFQIQKYISKPDRKKLAEKLGLKDSQ' A
#
# COMPACT_ATOMS: atom_id res chain seq x y z
N MET A 1 -42.11 -42.29 30.82
CA MET A 1 -40.67 -42.03 30.62
C MET A 1 -40.48 -41.43 29.23
N VAL A 2 -39.43 -40.62 29.05
CA VAL A 2 -38.87 -40.02 27.81
C VAL A 2 -39.35 -38.61 27.38
N SER A 3 -38.66 -37.62 27.97
CA SER A 3 -38.01 -36.41 27.44
C SER A 3 -38.57 -35.59 26.28
N VAL A 4 -38.89 -34.33 26.61
CA VAL A 4 -38.85 -33.16 25.71
C VAL A 4 -37.39 -32.82 25.35
N SER A 5 -37.11 -32.73 24.05
CA SER A 5 -35.93 -32.06 23.46
C SER A 5 -36.49 -31.18 22.36
N THR A 6 -36.24 -29.87 22.30
CA THR A 6 -34.93 -29.26 22.03
C THR A 6 -34.93 -27.77 22.43
N PRO A 7 -33.78 -27.22 22.87
CA PRO A 7 -33.48 -25.81 22.71
C PRO A 7 -32.53 -25.63 21.52
N VAL A 8 -32.87 -24.77 20.55
CA VAL A 8 -31.84 -24.16 19.70
C VAL A 8 -31.99 -22.65 19.76
N SER A 9 -31.13 -22.07 20.60
CA SER A 9 -30.88 -20.64 20.68
C SER A 9 -29.96 -20.23 19.55
N GLY A 10 -30.27 -19.07 18.96
CA GLY A 10 -29.25 -18.12 18.52
C GLY A 10 -28.75 -18.28 17.08
N ALA A 11 -29.05 -17.27 16.26
CA ALA A 11 -28.05 -16.28 15.92
C ALA A 11 -28.69 -15.18 15.06
N GLN A 12 -28.79 -13.98 15.64
CA GLN A 12 -29.13 -12.77 14.92
C GLN A 12 -28.02 -12.48 13.90
N THR A 13 -28.38 -12.38 12.62
CA THR A 13 -27.47 -12.01 11.52
C THR A 13 -27.15 -10.51 11.60
N ALA A 14 -26.21 -10.14 12.47
CA ALA A 14 -25.68 -8.78 12.51
C ALA A 14 -24.66 -8.58 11.37
N VAL A 15 -25.11 -7.91 10.29
CA VAL A 15 -24.32 -7.56 9.10
C VAL A 15 -23.44 -6.32 9.32
N PHE A 16 -22.74 -6.26 10.44
CA PHE A 16 -21.75 -5.21 10.72
C PHE A 16 -20.36 -5.83 10.77
N PRO A 17 -19.40 -5.41 9.94
CA PRO A 17 -18.06 -5.97 9.98
C PRO A 17 -17.41 -5.61 11.32
N LEU A 18 -17.21 -6.62 12.16
CA LEU A 18 -16.47 -6.47 13.42
C LEU A 18 -15.03 -6.03 13.12
N PRO A 19 -14.47 -5.09 13.89
CA PRO A 19 -13.08 -4.66 13.75
C PRO A 19 -12.15 -5.87 14.00
N GLY A 20 -11.61 -6.45 12.92
CA GLY A 20 -10.72 -7.62 12.97
C GLY A 20 -10.97 -8.70 11.90
N THR A 21 -12.10 -8.66 11.18
CA THR A 21 -12.41 -9.66 10.14
C THR A 21 -11.85 -9.33 8.74
N PHE A 22 -11.24 -8.16 8.56
CA PHE A 22 -10.72 -7.80 7.25
C PHE A 22 -9.48 -8.65 6.89
N PRO A 23 -9.43 -9.27 5.68
CA PRO A 23 -8.33 -10.12 5.22
C PRO A 23 -6.95 -9.42 5.13
N TRP A 24 -6.91 -8.10 5.33
CA TRP A 24 -5.70 -7.28 5.40
C TRP A 24 -5.39 -6.75 6.81
N ALA A 25 -6.35 -6.79 7.74
CA ALA A 25 -6.21 -6.27 9.10
C ALA A 25 -5.41 -7.19 10.03
N HIS A 26 -5.18 -8.44 9.64
CA HIS A 26 -4.25 -9.36 10.33
C HIS A 26 -2.77 -9.13 9.98
N SER A 27 -2.41 -7.95 9.47
CA SER A 27 -1.04 -7.47 9.63
C SER A 27 -0.83 -7.05 11.09
N GLY A 28 -0.74 -8.05 11.97
CA GLY A 28 -0.58 -7.88 13.40
C GLY A 28 0.50 -6.85 13.73
N ARG A 29 0.19 -6.01 14.72
CA ARG A 29 1.18 -5.18 15.41
C ARG A 29 2.40 -6.06 15.74
N GLY A 30 3.55 -5.76 15.15
CA GLY A 30 4.82 -6.31 15.65
C GLY A 30 5.78 -6.96 14.64
N LYS A 31 5.48 -7.06 13.34
CA LYS A 31 6.53 -7.33 12.35
C LYS A 31 6.63 -6.18 11.35
N PRO A 32 7.79 -5.49 11.24
CA PRO A 32 8.05 -4.64 10.09
C PRO A 32 7.87 -5.51 8.85
N ARG A 33 7.01 -5.08 7.91
CA ARG A 33 6.85 -5.75 6.63
C ARG A 33 8.16 -5.58 5.85
N ARG A 34 9.10 -6.49 6.11
CA ARG A 34 10.45 -6.52 5.53
C ARG A 34 10.26 -6.55 4.01
N GLY A 35 10.64 -5.46 3.33
CA GLY A 35 10.52 -5.34 1.87
C GLY A 35 9.50 -4.33 1.34
N MET A 36 8.70 -3.65 2.17
CA MET A 36 7.85 -2.56 1.68
C MET A 36 8.66 -1.26 1.57
N MET A 37 8.95 -0.83 0.34
CA MET A 37 9.53 0.50 0.14
C MET A 37 8.46 1.57 0.41
N ARG A 38 8.82 2.58 1.21
CA ARG A 38 7.94 3.74 1.44
C ARG A 38 7.80 4.52 0.13
N ARG A 39 6.66 5.18 -0.05
CA ARG A 39 6.47 6.11 -1.18
C ARG A 39 7.56 7.17 -1.14
N ALA A 40 8.16 7.42 -2.30
CA ALA A 40 9.08 8.53 -2.46
C ALA A 40 8.31 9.84 -2.32
N VAL A 41 8.92 10.82 -1.64
CA VAL A 41 8.45 12.21 -1.60
C VAL A 41 9.58 13.05 -2.17
N PHE A 42 9.29 13.76 -3.25
CA PHE A 42 10.26 14.62 -3.93
C PHE A 42 10.18 16.05 -3.37
N SER A 43 11.34 16.70 -3.23
CA SER A 43 11.40 18.14 -2.96
C SER A 43 10.82 18.94 -4.13
N ASP A 44 10.48 20.21 -3.91
CA ASP A 44 9.92 21.05 -4.97
C ASP A 44 10.90 21.25 -6.14
N LEU A 45 12.20 21.32 -5.85
CA LEU A 45 13.24 21.38 -6.88
C LEU A 45 13.28 20.10 -7.72
N GLN A 46 13.19 18.93 -7.06
CA GLN A 46 13.16 17.63 -7.73
C GLN A 46 11.92 17.48 -8.60
N ARG A 47 10.74 17.83 -8.07
CA ARG A 47 9.46 17.77 -8.81
C ARG A 47 9.51 18.64 -10.06
N LYS A 48 10.00 19.89 -9.95
CA LYS A 48 10.16 20.79 -11.11
C LYS A 48 11.12 20.22 -12.16
N GLY A 49 12.23 19.60 -11.72
CA GLY A 49 13.18 18.95 -12.62
C GLY A 49 12.57 17.76 -13.37
N LEU A 50 11.79 16.94 -12.67
CA LEU A 50 11.06 15.81 -13.25
C LEU A 50 9.98 16.29 -14.22
N GLU A 51 9.16 17.27 -13.83
CA GLU A 51 8.07 17.82 -14.66
C GLU A 51 8.61 18.40 -15.97
N ARG A 52 9.68 19.20 -15.91
CA ARG A 52 10.31 19.78 -17.10
C ARG A 52 10.76 18.69 -18.08
N ARG A 53 11.28 17.56 -17.56
CA ARG A 53 11.74 16.48 -18.43
C ARG A 53 10.59 15.63 -18.96
N PHE A 54 9.59 15.39 -18.12
CA PHE A 54 8.37 14.68 -18.48
C PHE A 54 7.59 15.38 -19.59
N GLN A 55 7.55 16.72 -19.56
CA GLN A 55 6.85 17.51 -20.57
C GLN A 55 7.52 17.44 -21.96
N ILE A 56 8.84 17.29 -22.00
CA ILE A 56 9.57 17.04 -23.25
C ILE A 56 9.38 15.59 -23.70
N GLN A 57 9.49 14.65 -22.75
CA GLN A 57 9.46 13.22 -23.05
C GLN A 57 8.84 12.44 -21.87
N LYS A 58 7.59 12.02 -22.06
CA LYS A 58 6.79 11.29 -21.06
C LYS A 58 7.44 9.97 -20.63
N TYR A 59 8.17 9.33 -21.54
CA TYR A 59 8.83 8.04 -21.30
C TYR A 59 10.29 8.13 -21.71
N ILE A 60 11.18 8.01 -20.73
CA ILE A 60 12.63 8.01 -20.93
C ILE A 60 13.20 6.59 -20.82
N SER A 61 14.26 6.34 -21.59
CA SER A 61 14.97 5.07 -21.56
C SER A 61 15.61 4.81 -20.19
N LYS A 62 15.94 3.55 -19.89
CA LYS A 62 16.64 3.18 -18.64
C LYS A 62 17.93 4.00 -18.40
N PRO A 63 18.84 4.16 -19.38
CA PRO A 63 20.05 4.96 -19.15
C PRO A 63 19.74 6.46 -18.96
N ASP A 64 18.75 7.01 -19.66
CA ASP A 64 18.39 8.43 -19.51
C ASP A 64 17.74 8.73 -18.16
N ARG A 65 16.97 7.77 -17.64
CA ARG A 65 16.41 7.83 -16.29
C ARG A 65 17.50 7.91 -15.23
N LYS A 66 18.50 7.04 -15.32
CA LYS A 66 19.62 7.04 -14.38
C LYS A 66 20.36 8.39 -14.39
N LYS A 67 20.64 8.94 -15.57
CA LYS A 67 21.27 10.27 -15.72
C LYS A 67 20.43 11.39 -15.11
N LEU A 68 19.11 11.36 -15.33
CA LEU A 68 18.19 12.35 -14.75
C LEU A 68 18.13 12.23 -13.22
N ALA A 69 18.11 11.01 -12.71
CA ALA A 69 18.09 10.72 -11.28
C ALA A 69 19.38 11.23 -10.61
N GLU A 70 20.55 10.91 -11.17
CA GLU A 70 21.85 11.40 -10.69
C GLU A 70 21.90 12.95 -10.66
N LYS A 71 21.39 13.61 -11.70
CA LYS A 71 21.33 15.08 -11.76
C LYS A 71 20.43 15.71 -10.69
N LEU A 72 19.38 15.01 -10.27
CA LEU A 72 18.42 15.48 -9.27
C LEU A 72 18.72 14.94 -7.85
N GLY A 73 19.80 14.18 -7.68
CA GLY A 73 20.14 13.52 -6.41
C GLY A 73 19.14 12.43 -6.00
N LEU A 74 18.50 11.79 -6.98
CA LEU A 74 17.51 10.74 -6.82
C LEU A 74 18.12 9.36 -7.12
N LYS A 75 17.54 8.32 -6.54
CA LYS A 75 17.87 6.93 -6.86
C LYS A 75 17.07 6.45 -8.07
N ASP A 76 17.63 5.59 -8.92
CA ASP A 76 16.93 5.05 -10.10
C ASP A 76 15.63 4.28 -9.76
N SER A 77 15.54 3.75 -8.54
CA SER A 77 14.36 3.04 -8.04
C SER A 77 13.21 3.96 -7.61
N GLN A 78 13.42 5.29 -7.55
CA GLN A 78 12.42 6.29 -7.18
C GLN A 78 11.74 6.86 -8.41
#